data_AF-A0A6B0XPW7-F1
#
_entry.id   AF-A0A6B0XPW7-F1
#
_cell.length_a   1.000
_cell.length_b   1.000
_cell.length_c   1.000
_cell.angle_alpha   90.00
_cell.angle_beta   90.00
_cell.angle_gamma   90.00
#
_symmetry.space_group_name_H-M   'P 1'
#
loop_
_entity.id
_entity.type
_entity.pdbx_description
1 polymer ?
#
loop_
_entity_poly.entity_id
_entity_poly.type
_entity_poly.pdbx_seq_one_letter_code
_entity_poly.pdbx_strand_id
1 'polypeptide(L)'
;MAGPRVTETEARAEHERLNEYRELADSIGGKFPEYRMPDRKPVIVRMWYDDDGRLWVMPWPAEGDALWQAHVYDSDGVQLHTAEWPAGIALSLGGTRGNVALGVERMAFDVERVVRLRFAPVDEGNGEA
;
A
#
# COMPACT_ATOMS: atom_id res chain seq x y z
N MET A 1 -0.44 -10.08 -14.48
CA MET A 1 0.73 -9.80 -13.61
C MET A 1 0.56 -10.57 -12.30
N ALA A 2 1.63 -11.04 -11.68
CA ALA A 2 1.59 -11.73 -10.39
C ALA A 2 2.42 -10.94 -9.37
N GLY A 3 1.98 -10.90 -8.10
CA GLY A 3 2.72 -10.20 -7.06
C GLY A 3 4.06 -10.87 -6.74
N PRO A 4 4.90 -10.23 -5.91
CA PRO A 4 6.21 -10.76 -5.56
C PRO A 4 6.08 -12.10 -4.84
N ARG A 5 7.13 -12.92 -4.94
CA ARG A 5 7.20 -14.17 -4.18
C ARG A 5 7.23 -13.85 -2.70
N VAL A 6 6.57 -14.69 -1.92
CA VAL A 6 6.79 -14.72 -0.47
C VAL A 6 8.21 -15.22 -0.24
N THR A 7 8.99 -14.47 0.53
CA THR A 7 10.36 -14.86 0.88
C THR A 7 10.35 -15.93 1.98
N GLU A 8 11.42 -16.73 2.09
CA GLU A 8 11.55 -17.72 3.18
C GLU A 8 11.48 -17.06 4.56
N THR A 9 12.07 -15.87 4.71
CA THR A 9 12.02 -15.09 5.95
C THR A 9 10.59 -14.70 6.32
N GLU A 10 9.80 -14.22 5.36
CA GLU A 10 8.38 -13.88 5.58
C GLU A 10 7.54 -15.12 5.89
N ALA A 11 7.76 -16.22 5.17
CA ALA A 11 7.07 -17.48 5.43
C ALA A 11 7.36 -18.02 6.83
N ARG A 12 8.62 -17.93 7.28
CA ARG A 12 8.99 -18.33 8.65
C ARG A 12 8.36 -17.42 9.70
N ALA A 13 8.46 -16.11 9.53
CA ALA A 13 7.88 -15.15 10.48
C ALA A 13 6.36 -15.30 10.61
N GLU A 14 5.65 -15.52 9.49
CA GLU A 14 4.21 -15.74 9.54
C GLU A 14 3.87 -17.12 10.13
N HIS A 15 4.69 -18.14 9.89
CA HIS A 15 4.50 -19.45 10.53
C HIS A 15 4.64 -19.36 12.06
N GLU A 16 5.64 -18.64 12.56
CA GLU A 16 5.82 -18.36 13.98
C GLU A 16 4.60 -17.62 14.56
N ARG A 17 4.17 -16.54 13.91
CA ARG A 17 2.98 -15.76 14.30
C ARG A 17 1.69 -16.59 14.29
N LEU A 18 1.48 -17.45 13.29
CA LEU A 18 0.34 -18.35 13.22
C LEU A 18 0.37 -19.42 14.32
N ASN A 19 1.56 -19.88 14.72
CA ASN A 19 1.69 -20.81 15.85
C ASN A 19 1.31 -20.12 17.17
N GLU A 20 1.70 -18.87 17.39
CA GLU A 20 1.26 -18.09 18.55
C GLU A 20 -0.27 -17.96 18.61
N TYR A 21 -0.91 -17.67 17.48
CA TYR A 21 -2.38 -17.61 17.43
C TYR A 21 -3.04 -18.97 17.65
N ARG A 22 -2.42 -20.06 17.20
CA ARG A 22 -2.93 -21.42 17.43
C ARG A 22 -2.86 -21.77 18.92
N GLU A 23 -1.73 -21.51 19.57
CA GLU A 23 -1.58 -21.72 21.01
C GLU A 23 -2.58 -20.90 21.82
N LEU A 24 -2.80 -19.63 21.43
CA LEU A 24 -3.82 -18.78 22.05
C LEU A 24 -5.23 -19.35 21.85
N ALA A 25 -5.59 -19.76 20.64
CA ALA A 25 -6.90 -20.34 20.35
C ALA A 25 -7.13 -21.63 21.15
N ASP A 26 -6.13 -22.51 21.22
CA ASP A 26 -6.20 -23.76 21.98
C ASP A 26 -6.40 -23.48 23.48
N SER A 27 -5.77 -22.44 24.02
CA SER A 27 -5.90 -22.04 25.44
C SER A 27 -7.32 -21.63 25.84
N ILE A 28 -8.15 -21.19 24.88
CA ILE A 28 -9.55 -20.79 25.09
C ILE A 28 -10.54 -21.83 24.55
N GLY A 29 -10.06 -23.03 24.17
CA GLY A 29 -10.89 -24.09 23.59
C GLY A 29 -11.41 -23.77 22.18
N GLY A 30 -10.83 -22.77 21.51
CA GLY A 30 -11.11 -22.44 20.13
C GLY A 30 -10.42 -23.41 19.17
N LYS A 31 -10.90 -23.46 17.92
CA LYS A 31 -10.20 -24.14 16.82
C LYS A 31 -9.62 -23.10 15.87
N PHE A 32 -8.30 -23.05 15.77
CA PHE A 32 -7.65 -22.24 14.76
C PHE A 32 -7.52 -23.04 13.46
N PRO A 33 -8.05 -22.54 12.33
CA PRO A 33 -7.98 -23.27 11.06
C PRO A 33 -6.54 -23.36 10.54
N GLU A 34 -6.28 -24.38 9.74
CA GLU A 34 -4.99 -24.55 9.08
C GLU A 34 -4.92 -23.64 7.85
N TYR A 35 -4.07 -22.62 7.91
CA TYR A 35 -3.80 -21.74 6.78
C TYR A 35 -2.52 -22.17 6.08
N ARG A 36 -2.62 -22.37 4.76
CA ARG A 36 -1.44 -22.49 3.91
C ARG A 36 -1.06 -21.10 3.39
N MET A 37 0.19 -20.71 3.63
CA MET A 37 0.76 -19.50 3.04
C MET A 37 0.78 -19.63 1.51
N PRO A 38 0.27 -18.65 0.75
CA PRO A 38 0.42 -18.63 -0.70
C PRO A 38 1.89 -18.41 -1.10
N ASP A 39 2.30 -18.92 -2.26
CA ASP A 39 3.68 -18.76 -2.77
C ASP A 39 3.98 -17.32 -3.21
N ARG A 40 2.94 -16.51 -3.46
CA ARG A 40 3.04 -15.13 -3.94
C ARG A 40 2.06 -14.23 -3.22
N LYS A 41 2.48 -12.98 -3.04
CA LYS A 41 1.62 -11.91 -2.52
C LYS A 41 0.61 -11.48 -3.60
N PRO A 42 -0.52 -10.87 -3.21
CA PRO A 42 -1.41 -10.20 -4.16
C PRO A 42 -0.64 -9.18 -5.01
N VAL A 43 -1.15 -8.83 -6.20
CA VAL A 43 -0.52 -7.81 -7.07
C VAL A 43 -0.67 -6.39 -6.48
N ILE A 44 -1.70 -6.18 -5.67
CA ILE A 44 -2.03 -4.91 -5.03
C ILE A 44 -1.53 -4.94 -3.59
N VAL A 45 -0.79 -3.90 -3.19
CA VAL A 45 -0.34 -3.70 -1.81
C VAL A 45 -1.46 -3.08 -0.98
N ARG A 46 -2.11 -2.05 -1.52
CA ARG A 46 -3.08 -1.26 -0.79
C ARG A 46 -4.09 -0.60 -1.73
N MET A 47 -5.30 -0.41 -1.23
CA MET A 47 -6.33 0.44 -1.82
C MET A 47 -6.92 1.33 -0.73
N TRP A 48 -7.23 2.58 -1.07
CA TRP A 48 -7.90 3.51 -0.15
C TRP A 48 -8.63 4.62 -0.93
N TYR A 49 -9.58 5.27 -0.26
CA TYR A 49 -10.23 6.47 -0.79
C TYR A 49 -9.59 7.73 -0.20
N ASP A 50 -9.47 8.78 -1.00
CA ASP A 50 -9.12 10.11 -0.52
C ASP A 50 -10.35 10.93 -0.09
N ASP A 51 -10.12 12.12 0.47
CA ASP A 51 -11.19 13.00 0.97
C ASP A 51 -12.11 13.53 -0.13
N ASP A 52 -11.69 13.47 -1.39
CA ASP A 52 -12.52 13.86 -2.54
C ASP A 52 -13.26 12.66 -3.14
N GLY A 53 -13.18 11.48 -2.50
CA GLY A 53 -13.88 10.26 -2.90
C GLY A 53 -13.20 9.46 -4.02
N ARG A 54 -11.95 9.77 -4.35
CA ARG A 54 -11.20 9.08 -5.43
C ARG A 54 -10.56 7.82 -4.89
N LEU A 55 -10.53 6.76 -5.70
CA LEU A 55 -9.92 5.49 -5.35
C LEU A 55 -8.43 5.50 -5.73
N TRP A 56 -7.56 5.23 -4.76
CA TRP A 56 -6.13 5.05 -4.95
C TRP A 56 -5.81 3.55 -4.91
N VAL A 57 -5.15 3.05 -5.96
CA VAL A 57 -4.76 1.64 -6.09
C VAL A 57 -3.24 1.55 -6.21
N MET A 58 -2.60 1.02 -5.18
CA MET A 58 -1.15 0.88 -5.11
C MET A 58 -0.73 -0.57 -5.41
N PRO A 59 -0.15 -0.83 -6.60
CA PRO A 59 0.45 -2.13 -6.89
C PRO A 59 1.71 -2.38 -6.05
N TRP A 60 2.18 -3.63 -6.05
CA TRP A 60 3.54 -3.91 -5.57
C TRP A 60 4.55 -3.24 -6.50
N PRO A 61 5.52 -2.48 -5.95
CA PRO A 61 6.63 -1.97 -6.73
C PRO A 61 7.46 -3.14 -7.27
N ALA A 62 8.14 -2.90 -8.39
CA ALA A 62 9.16 -3.82 -8.85
C ALA A 62 10.33 -3.82 -7.85
N GLU A 63 11.08 -4.92 -7.85
CA GLU A 63 12.25 -5.05 -7.00
C GLU A 63 13.29 -3.99 -7.38
N GLY A 64 13.68 -3.16 -6.41
CA GLY A 64 14.64 -2.07 -6.60
C GLY A 64 14.03 -0.70 -6.94
N ASP A 65 12.69 -0.58 -7.03
CA ASP A 65 12.05 0.71 -7.26
C ASP A 65 12.32 1.68 -6.10
N ALA A 66 12.78 2.88 -6.45
CA ALA A 66 12.98 3.97 -5.50
C ALA A 66 11.70 4.76 -5.21
N LEU A 67 10.63 4.48 -5.94
CA LEU A 67 9.34 5.17 -5.89
C LEU A 67 8.21 4.19 -5.61
N TRP A 68 7.29 4.61 -4.74
CA TRP A 68 5.94 4.06 -4.71
C TRP A 68 5.09 4.71 -5.80
N GLN A 69 4.11 3.95 -6.26
CA GLN A 69 3.15 4.39 -7.27
C GLN A 69 1.74 4.00 -6.86
N ALA A 70 0.76 4.86 -7.15
CA ALA A 70 -0.65 4.52 -7.11
C ALA A 70 -1.40 5.07 -8.34
N HIS A 71 -2.31 4.26 -8.88
CA HIS A 71 -3.26 4.70 -9.89
C HIS A 71 -4.49 5.29 -9.19
N VAL A 72 -4.89 6.49 -9.59
CA VAL A 72 -5.99 7.24 -8.97
C VAL A 72 -7.18 7.24 -9.91
N TYR A 73 -8.34 6.82 -9.43
CA TYR A 73 -9.58 6.70 -10.21
C TYR A 73 -10.69 7.56 -9.61
N ASP A 74 -11.56 8.10 -10.44
CA ASP A 74 -12.79 8.76 -10.00
C ASP A 74 -13.88 7.74 -9.58
N SER A 75 -15.06 8.26 -9.22
CA SER A 75 -16.21 7.45 -8.80
C SER A 75 -16.81 6.59 -9.91
N ASP A 76 -16.57 6.94 -11.17
CA ASP A 76 -17.05 6.21 -12.34
C ASP A 76 -16.03 5.14 -12.80
N GLY A 77 -14.88 5.06 -12.12
CA GLY A 77 -13.80 4.13 -12.41
C GLY A 77 -12.86 4.58 -13.53
N VAL A 78 -12.93 5.85 -13.94
CA VAL A 78 -11.99 6.43 -14.90
C VAL A 78 -10.68 6.76 -14.19
N GLN A 79 -9.56 6.30 -14.75
CA GLN A 79 -8.24 6.63 -14.21
C GLN A 79 -7.93 8.11 -14.48
N LEU A 80 -7.75 8.89 -13.42
CA LEU A 80 -7.42 10.31 -13.47
C LEU A 80 -5.92 10.52 -13.68
N HIS A 81 -5.09 9.85 -12.88
CA HIS A 81 -3.63 9.97 -12.96
C HIS A 81 -2.89 8.83 -12.27
N THR A 82 -1.56 8.85 -12.38
CA THR A 82 -0.65 8.01 -11.60
C THR A 82 0.13 8.91 -10.66
N ALA A 83 0.00 8.68 -9.36
CA ALA A 83 0.75 9.36 -8.32
C ALA A 83 2.03 8.58 -8.00
N GLU A 84 3.17 9.25 -7.97
CA GLU A 84 4.47 8.66 -7.64
C GLU A 84 5.12 9.43 -6.48
N TRP A 85 5.72 8.72 -5.53
CA TRP A 85 6.42 9.34 -4.40
C TRP A 85 7.56 8.46 -3.89
N PRO A 86 8.57 9.02 -3.18
CA PRO A 86 9.69 8.25 -2.66
C PRO A 86 9.30 7.05 -1.78
N ALA A 87 10.00 5.92 -1.96
CA ALA A 87 9.75 4.67 -1.24
C ALA A 87 9.82 4.79 0.30
N GLY A 88 10.57 5.76 0.81
CA GLY A 88 10.73 6.03 2.24
C GLY A 88 9.59 6.81 2.90
N ILE A 89 8.57 7.23 2.14
CA ILE A 89 7.46 8.03 2.65
C ILE A 89 6.19 7.16 2.71
N ALA A 90 5.70 6.92 3.93
CA ALA A 90 4.43 6.25 4.15
C ALA A 90 3.29 7.27 4.16
N LEU A 91 2.34 7.16 3.22
CA LEU A 91 1.16 8.04 3.20
C LEU A 91 0.18 7.66 4.33
N SER A 92 -0.36 8.67 5.01
CA SER A 92 -1.36 8.44 6.06
C SER A 92 -2.76 8.26 5.46
N LEU A 93 -3.50 7.25 5.94
CA LEU A 93 -4.93 7.10 5.64
C LEU A 93 -5.69 8.37 6.07
N GLY A 94 -6.49 8.94 5.17
CA GLY A 94 -7.19 10.22 5.39
C GLY A 94 -6.31 11.47 5.32
N GLY A 95 -5.03 11.33 4.92
CA GLY A 95 -4.12 12.46 4.69
C GLY A 95 -4.05 12.92 3.23
N THR A 96 -4.87 12.33 2.36
CA THR A 96 -4.86 12.58 0.92
C THR A 96 -6.10 13.35 0.53
N ARG A 97 -5.92 14.44 -0.21
CA ARG A 97 -6.99 15.25 -0.78
C ARG A 97 -6.54 15.84 -2.10
N GLY A 98 -7.26 15.51 -3.16
CA GLY A 98 -6.98 15.99 -4.50
C GLY A 98 -5.57 15.61 -4.95
N ASN A 99 -4.72 16.62 -5.14
CA ASN A 99 -3.33 16.44 -5.53
C ASN A 99 -2.33 16.63 -4.38
N VAL A 100 -2.80 16.60 -3.12
CA VAL A 100 -1.96 16.76 -1.93
C VAL A 100 -2.09 15.52 -1.07
N ALA A 101 -0.96 15.02 -0.57
CA ALA A 101 -0.94 13.97 0.45
C ALA A 101 -0.02 14.34 1.61
N LEU A 102 -0.42 13.96 2.81
CA LEU A 102 0.44 13.92 3.98
C LEU A 102 1.04 12.52 4.11
N GLY A 103 2.34 12.50 4.37
CA GLY A 103 3.09 11.28 4.64
C GLY A 103 4.01 11.44 5.83
N VAL A 104 4.55 10.32 6.27
CA VAL A 104 5.57 10.26 7.30
C VAL A 104 6.82 9.67 6.68
N GLU A 105 7.93 10.39 6.83
CA GLU A 105 9.27 9.92 6.52
C GLU A 105 9.98 9.57 7.83
N ARG A 106 10.54 8.37 7.92
CA ARG A 106 11.38 7.97 9.06
C ARG A 106 12.84 8.21 8.72
N MET A 107 13.51 8.97 9.57
CA MET A 107 14.92 9.33 9.43
C MET A 107 15.82 8.49 10.35
N ALA A 108 17.12 8.80 10.30
CA ALA A 108 18.09 8.28 11.26
C ALA A 108 17.64 8.54 12.71
N PHE A 109 17.99 7.61 13.60
CA PHE A 109 17.65 7.65 15.03
C PHE A 109 16.14 7.63 15.31
N ASP A 110 15.34 7.04 14.42
CA ASP A 110 13.89 6.85 14.59
C ASP A 110 13.09 8.17 14.71
N VAL A 111 13.64 9.25 14.16
CA VAL A 111 12.93 10.54 14.11
C VAL A 111 11.94 10.54 12.94
N GLU A 112 10.68 10.85 13.23
CA GLU A 112 9.63 10.96 12.22
C GLU A 112 9.44 12.42 11.76
N ARG A 113 9.33 12.62 10.44
CA ARG A 113 8.95 13.90 9.83
C ARG A 113 7.63 13.75 9.10
N VAL A 114 6.70 14.67 9.38
CA VAL A 114 5.51 14.83 8.54
C VAL A 114 5.91 15.60 7.29
N VAL A 115 5.66 15.01 6.14
CA VAL A 115 5.93 15.60 4.83
C VAL A 115 4.63 15.86 4.10
N ARG A 116 4.57 16.97 3.36
CA ARG A 116 3.46 17.29 2.48
C ARG A 116 3.91 17.14 1.04
N LEU A 117 3.33 16.17 0.35
CA LEU A 117 3.54 15.93 -1.07
C LEU A 117 2.50 16.70 -1.89
N ARG A 118 2.92 17.13 -3.08
CA ARG A 118 2.03 17.68 -4.10
C ARG A 118 2.29 16.94 -5.40
N PHE A 119 1.26 16.28 -5.91
CA PHE A 119 1.28 15.63 -7.20
C PHE A 119 0.94 16.66 -8.28
N ALA A 120 1.67 16.63 -9.39
CA ALA A 120 1.34 17.48 -10.52
C ALA A 120 -0.01 17.01 -11.10
N PRO A 121 -0.90 17.94 -11.50
CA PRO A 121 -2.01 17.57 -12.37
C PRO A 121 -1.45 16.93 -13.64
N VAL A 122 -2.13 15.94 -14.18
CA VAL A 122 -1.89 15.53 -15.57
C VAL A 122 -2.39 16.69 -16.42
N ASP A 123 -1.55 17.23 -17.30
CA ASP A 123 -2.00 18.19 -18.31
C ASP A 123 -3.13 17.51 -19.09
N GLU A 124 -4.37 17.97 -18.87
CA GLU A 124 -5.47 17.75 -19.78
C GLU A 124 -5.09 18.51 -21.04
N GLY A 125 -4.44 17.82 -21.99
CA GLY A 125 -4.15 18.38 -23.29
C GLY A 125 -5.43 19.01 -23.84
N ASN A 126 -5.36 20.31 -24.14
CA ASN A 126 -6.42 21.10 -24.78
C ASN A 126 -7.06 20.31 -25.92
N GLY A 127 -8.21 19.70 -25.63
CA GLY A 127 -9.12 19.16 -26.63
C GLY A 127 -10.00 20.29 -27.16
N GLU A 128 -9.40 21.26 -27.85
CA GLU A 128 -10.14 22.06 -28.83
C GLU A 128 -10.07 21.34 -30.18
N ALA A 129 -11.20 20.76 -30.59
CA ALA A 129 -11.60 20.60 -31.98
C ALA A 129 -13.12 20.46 -32.07
#